data_AF-K3Z9A7-F1
#
_entry.id   AF-K3Z9A7-F1
#
_cell.length_a   1.000
_cell.length_b   1.000
_cell.length_c   1.000
_cell.angle_alpha   90.00
_cell.angle_beta   90.00
_cell.angle_gamma   90.00
#
_symmetry.space_group_name_H-M   'P 1'
#
loop_
_entity.id
_entity.type
_entity.pdbx_description
1 polymer ?
#
loop_
_entity_poly.entity_id
_entity_poly.type
_entity_poly.pdbx_seq_one_letter_code
_entity_poly.pdbx_strand_id
1 'polypeptide(L)'
;MASVAKLLAAFLAVLAAGGARAWELNFEMPSSEVIDDGMPLIHMLRPLLSSGGHLGRRGRVPCDSWRFAVETNNKRGWKTIPARCERYVGNYMMGGHYRSDSRAVVNEAIAYAEGLELSGKGNEVWVFDIDETALSNLPYYAKHGFGAEPYNWTAFGAYAKQANAPALPETLRLYKRLQALGIKPVILTGRREDKREATATEREDAFVGVQVRRAEEAGGRRLRHRRQHRRPVE
;
A
#
# COMPACT_ATOMS: atom_id res chain seq x y z
N MET A 1 3.19 40.36 46.69
CA MET A 1 2.72 41.61 46.06
C MET A 1 2.42 41.31 44.60
N ALA A 2 1.24 41.75 44.15
CA ALA A 2 0.72 41.79 42.78
C ALA A 2 0.41 40.47 42.01
N SER A 3 -0.86 40.38 41.60
CA SER A 3 -1.37 39.79 40.35
C SER A 3 -1.93 38.35 40.35
N VAL A 4 -3.05 38.13 41.05
CA VAL A 4 -4.07 37.11 40.68
C VAL A 4 -5.46 37.61 41.15
N ALA A 5 -6.14 38.45 40.37
CA ALA A 5 -7.57 38.75 40.55
C ALA A 5 -8.08 39.62 39.38
N LYS A 6 -8.97 39.04 38.55
CA LYS A 6 -9.78 39.59 37.43
C LYS A 6 -9.77 38.46 36.39
N LEU A 7 -10.78 37.61 36.24
CA LEU A 7 -12.15 37.93 35.87
C LEU A 7 -13.04 36.72 36.22
N LEU A 8 -13.70 36.79 37.36
CA LEU A 8 -14.84 35.95 37.73
C LEU A 8 -15.98 36.92 38.07
N ALA A 9 -16.61 37.52 37.06
CA ALA A 9 -17.85 38.29 37.20
C ALA A 9 -18.37 38.70 35.82
N ALA A 10 -19.09 37.79 35.16
CA ALA A 10 -20.10 38.15 34.16
C ALA A 10 -20.99 36.93 33.88
N PHE A 11 -21.58 36.38 34.95
CA PHE A 11 -22.77 35.56 34.82
C PHE A 11 -23.96 36.39 35.29
N LEU A 12 -25.00 36.39 34.45
CA LEU A 12 -26.40 36.71 34.70
C LEU A 12 -26.90 38.16 34.47
N ALA A 13 -27.81 38.19 33.48
CA ALA A 13 -29.01 39.01 33.35
C ALA A 13 -28.87 40.41 32.75
N VAL A 14 -29.24 40.54 31.46
CA VAL A 14 -30.44 41.29 31.05
C VAL A 14 -31.02 40.63 29.80
N LEU A 15 -32.24 40.11 29.92
CA LEU A 15 -33.14 39.79 28.81
C LEU A 15 -33.92 41.05 28.42
N ALA A 16 -34.30 41.08 27.14
CA ALA A 16 -35.33 41.93 26.51
C ALA A 16 -34.93 43.33 26.05
N ALA A 17 -34.77 43.49 24.72
CA ALA A 17 -35.62 44.35 23.88
C ALA A 17 -35.08 44.46 22.44
N GLY A 18 -35.97 44.28 21.46
CA GLY A 18 -35.75 44.61 20.03
C GLY A 18 -35.13 43.45 19.23
N GLY A 19 -35.76 42.88 18.22
CA GLY A 19 -36.61 43.51 17.22
C GLY A 19 -35.91 43.35 15.87
N ALA A 20 -36.49 42.53 14.99
CA ALA A 20 -35.99 42.08 13.70
C ALA A 20 -35.24 43.14 12.86
N ARG A 21 -34.09 42.76 12.29
CA ARG A 21 -33.71 43.10 10.90
C ARG A 21 -32.87 41.96 10.28
N ALA A 22 -33.53 41.24 9.39
CA ALA A 22 -32.87 40.36 8.43
C ALA A 22 -32.04 41.22 7.47
N TRP A 23 -30.77 40.88 7.35
CA TRP A 23 -29.90 41.31 6.27
C TRP A 23 -29.75 40.07 5.38
N GLU A 24 -30.42 40.06 4.23
CA GLU A 24 -30.21 39.05 3.20
C GLU A 24 -28.84 39.29 2.56
N LEU A 25 -27.88 38.42 2.87
CA LEU A 25 -26.78 38.16 1.96
C LEU A 25 -27.23 37.03 1.03
N ASN A 26 -27.63 37.39 -0.19
CA ASN A 26 -27.75 36.43 -1.29
C ASN A 26 -26.34 36.01 -1.70
N PHE A 27 -25.84 34.95 -1.06
CA PHE A 27 -24.72 34.17 -1.57
C PHE A 27 -25.31 32.90 -2.18
N GLU A 28 -25.39 32.90 -3.51
CA GLU A 28 -25.83 31.74 -4.28
C GLU A 28 -24.71 30.68 -4.24
N MET A 29 -24.88 29.71 -3.34
CA MET A 29 -24.00 28.55 -3.19
C MET A 29 -24.22 27.61 -4.38
N PRO A 30 -23.16 27.10 -5.03
CA PRO A 30 -23.32 26.06 -6.04
C PRO A 30 -23.89 24.82 -5.36
N SER A 31 -24.96 24.27 -5.94
CA SER A 31 -25.63 23.05 -5.50
C SER A 31 -24.60 21.92 -5.34
N SER A 32 -24.35 21.52 -4.09
CA SER A 32 -23.66 20.26 -3.81
C SER A 32 -24.59 19.12 -4.21
N GLU A 33 -24.16 18.29 -5.16
CA GLU A 33 -24.73 16.96 -5.32
C GLU A 33 -24.41 16.17 -4.04
N VAL A 34 -25.42 16.06 -3.18
CA VAL A 34 -25.42 15.18 -2.02
C VAL A 34 -25.54 13.76 -2.57
N ILE A 35 -24.45 12.99 -2.54
CA ILE A 35 -24.56 11.54 -2.60
C ILE A 35 -25.08 11.11 -1.23
N ASP A 36 -26.38 10.84 -1.17
CA ASP A 36 -27.08 10.29 -0.01
C ASP A 36 -26.62 8.85 0.25
N ASP A 37 -25.50 8.69 0.96
CA ASP A 37 -25.17 7.42 1.63
C ASP A 37 -25.98 7.36 2.94
N GLY A 38 -27.30 7.19 2.77
CA GLY A 38 -28.28 7.05 3.85
C GLY A 38 -28.07 5.79 4.69
N MET A 39 -27.03 5.76 5.51
CA MET A 39 -26.75 4.67 6.46
C MET A 39 -27.10 5.12 7.88
N PRO A 40 -28.25 4.69 8.45
CA PRO A 40 -28.53 4.95 9.85
C PRO A 40 -27.55 4.18 10.74
N LEU A 41 -27.13 4.85 11.81
CA LEU A 41 -26.09 4.47 12.78
C LEU A 41 -26.33 3.14 13.55
N ILE A 42 -27.36 2.35 13.20
CA ILE A 42 -27.78 1.15 13.96
C ILE A 42 -27.26 -0.16 13.31
N HIS A 43 -26.48 -0.08 12.23
CA HIS A 43 -26.05 -1.27 11.47
C HIS A 43 -24.94 -2.15 12.08
N MET A 44 -24.56 -1.96 13.34
CA MET A 44 -23.51 -2.79 13.98
C MET A 44 -24.01 -4.01 14.77
N LEU A 45 -25.32 -4.21 14.97
CA LEU A 45 -25.79 -5.26 15.91
C LEU A 45 -26.72 -6.35 15.36
N ARG A 46 -26.98 -6.46 14.05
CA ARG A 46 -27.71 -7.62 13.49
C ARG A 46 -27.39 -7.85 12.00
N PRO A 47 -26.78 -8.98 11.59
CA PRO A 47 -26.58 -9.32 10.19
C PRO A 47 -27.91 -9.85 9.63
N LEU A 48 -28.72 -8.96 9.06
CA LEU A 48 -29.89 -9.39 8.29
C LEU A 48 -29.45 -9.67 6.86
N LEU A 49 -29.67 -10.91 6.45
CA LEU A 49 -29.82 -11.37 5.07
C LEU A 49 -28.51 -11.51 4.27
N SER A 50 -27.97 -12.74 4.30
CA SER A 50 -27.30 -13.39 3.17
C SER A 50 -26.32 -12.50 2.38
N SER A 51 -25.10 -12.41 2.90
CA SER A 51 -23.91 -11.90 2.21
C SER A 51 -23.60 -12.58 0.85
N GLY A 52 -24.36 -13.61 0.42
CA GLY A 52 -24.11 -14.35 -0.82
C GLY A 52 -25.22 -14.38 -1.89
N GLY A 53 -26.37 -13.70 -1.71
CA GLY A 53 -27.60 -14.18 -2.37
C GLY A 53 -28.09 -13.45 -3.63
N HIS A 54 -28.04 -12.11 -3.66
CA HIS A 54 -28.70 -11.33 -4.74
C HIS A 54 -27.84 -10.19 -5.31
N LEU A 55 -26.95 -9.60 -4.49
CA LEU A 55 -25.90 -8.72 -5.01
C LEU A 55 -24.86 -9.49 -5.83
N GLY A 56 -24.72 -10.82 -5.70
CA GLY A 56 -23.72 -11.58 -6.48
C GLY A 56 -24.01 -11.73 -7.98
N ARG A 57 -25.26 -11.51 -8.45
CA ARG A 57 -25.64 -11.63 -9.87
C ARG A 57 -25.71 -10.30 -10.64
N ARG A 58 -25.84 -9.16 -9.94
CA ARG A 58 -25.86 -7.79 -10.54
C ARG A 58 -24.83 -6.84 -9.91
N GLY A 59 -24.50 -7.04 -8.63
CA GLY A 59 -23.46 -6.34 -7.90
C GLY A 59 -22.11 -6.98 -8.17
N ARG A 60 -21.21 -6.20 -8.75
CA ARG A 60 -19.82 -6.62 -8.94
C ARG A 60 -19.18 -6.89 -7.57
N VAL A 61 -18.22 -7.81 -7.48
CA VAL A 61 -17.48 -8.10 -6.25
C VAL A 61 -16.96 -6.79 -5.61
N PRO A 62 -17.17 -6.53 -4.31
CA PRO A 62 -16.60 -5.37 -3.63
C PRO A 62 -15.08 -5.26 -3.82
N CYS A 63 -14.52 -4.05 -3.89
CA CYS A 63 -13.11 -3.87 -4.26
C CYS A 63 -12.12 -4.38 -3.20
N ASP A 64 -12.52 -4.33 -1.94
CA ASP A 64 -11.83 -4.94 -0.80
C ASP A 64 -11.89 -6.47 -0.85
N SER A 65 -13.05 -7.04 -1.16
CA SER A 65 -13.20 -8.48 -1.38
C SER A 65 -12.39 -8.96 -2.59
N TRP A 66 -12.33 -8.15 -3.65
CA TRP A 66 -11.48 -8.42 -4.81
C TRP A 66 -9.99 -8.38 -4.43
N ARG A 67 -9.53 -7.36 -3.68
CA ARG A 67 -8.15 -7.30 -3.17
C ARG A 67 -7.84 -8.53 -2.33
N PHE A 68 -8.70 -8.85 -1.36
CA PHE A 68 -8.54 -10.03 -0.51
C PHE A 68 -8.45 -11.31 -1.34
N ALA A 69 -9.29 -11.48 -2.36
CA ALA A 69 -9.21 -12.62 -3.27
C ALA A 69 -7.90 -12.66 -4.07
N VAL A 70 -7.32 -11.51 -4.43
CA VAL A 70 -6.00 -11.43 -5.08
C VAL A 70 -4.88 -11.82 -4.10
N GLU A 71 -4.84 -11.22 -2.91
CA GLU A 71 -3.81 -11.49 -1.90
C GLU A 71 -3.83 -12.95 -1.41
N THR A 72 -5.02 -13.54 -1.30
CA THR A 72 -5.20 -14.97 -0.95
C THR A 72 -5.09 -15.91 -2.14
N ASN A 73 -4.69 -15.40 -3.31
CA ASN A 73 -4.47 -16.18 -4.52
C ASN A 73 -5.71 -16.95 -5.02
N ASN A 74 -6.92 -16.49 -4.67
CA ASN A 74 -8.20 -17.00 -5.15
C ASN A 74 -8.58 -16.36 -6.50
N LYS A 75 -8.18 -15.11 -6.74
CA LYS A 75 -8.32 -14.42 -8.03
C LYS A 75 -6.97 -14.35 -8.73
N ARG A 76 -6.77 -15.20 -9.73
CA ARG A 76 -5.52 -15.31 -10.52
C ARG A 76 -5.68 -14.79 -11.95
N GLY A 77 -4.55 -14.51 -12.61
CA GLY A 77 -4.50 -14.20 -14.04
C GLY A 77 -5.22 -12.91 -14.44
N TRP A 78 -5.44 -11.99 -13.50
CA TRP A 78 -5.94 -10.66 -13.80
C TRP A 78 -4.83 -9.84 -14.49
N LYS A 79 -5.21 -8.99 -15.44
CA LYS A 79 -4.27 -8.16 -16.22
C LYS A 79 -4.20 -6.73 -15.70
N THR A 80 -5.33 -6.22 -15.22
CA THR A 80 -5.50 -4.90 -14.61
C THR A 80 -6.41 -5.04 -13.40
N ILE A 81 -6.34 -4.08 -12.48
CA ILE A 81 -7.36 -3.96 -11.44
C ILE A 81 -8.70 -3.61 -12.14
N PRO A 82 -9.86 -4.01 -11.60
CA PRO A 82 -11.13 -3.57 -12.16
C PRO A 82 -11.19 -2.04 -12.15
N ALA A 83 -11.54 -1.40 -13.27
CA ALA A 83 -11.53 0.06 -13.39
C ALA A 83 -12.29 0.78 -12.25
N ARG A 84 -13.44 0.23 -11.82
CA ARG A 84 -14.21 0.74 -10.68
C ARG A 84 -13.44 0.78 -9.34
N CYS A 85 -12.38 -0.01 -9.23
CA CYS A 85 -11.58 -0.17 -8.02
C CYS A 85 -10.33 0.70 -8.03
N GLU A 86 -10.07 1.49 -9.07
CA GLU A 86 -8.93 2.42 -9.13
C GLU A 86 -8.85 3.31 -7.89
N ARG A 87 -9.94 4.03 -7.58
CA ARG A 87 -10.01 4.90 -6.39
C ARG A 87 -9.80 4.12 -5.09
N TYR A 88 -10.36 2.92 -5.00
CA TYR A 88 -10.16 2.06 -3.82
C TYR A 88 -8.69 1.68 -3.65
N VAL A 89 -8.03 1.22 -4.71
CA VAL A 89 -6.62 0.82 -4.67
C VAL A 89 -5.73 2.03 -4.40
N GLY A 90 -5.98 3.18 -5.04
CA GLY A 90 -5.26 4.42 -4.77
C GLY A 90 -5.33 4.82 -3.29
N ASN A 91 -6.53 4.80 -2.69
CA ASN A 91 -6.72 5.10 -1.26
C ASN A 91 -6.04 4.08 -0.35
N TYR A 92 -6.06 2.79 -0.70
CA TYR A 92 -5.38 1.75 0.06
C TYR A 92 -3.85 1.93 0.03
N MET A 93 -3.28 2.18 -1.15
CA MET A 93 -1.82 2.29 -1.36
C MET A 93 -1.24 3.58 -0.82
N MET A 94 -1.94 4.71 -0.99
CA MET A 94 -1.49 6.03 -0.54
C MET A 94 -1.90 6.35 0.89
N GLY A 95 -2.89 5.63 1.43
CA GLY A 95 -3.36 5.76 2.80
C GLY A 95 -2.52 4.97 3.81
N GLY A 96 -3.02 4.87 5.05
CA GLY A 96 -2.34 4.15 6.12
C GLY A 96 -2.43 2.62 6.04
N HIS A 97 -3.42 2.09 5.31
CA HIS A 97 -3.71 0.65 5.30
C HIS A 97 -2.59 -0.18 4.68
N TYR A 98 -2.07 0.18 3.51
CA TYR A 98 -0.97 -0.57 2.89
C TYR A 98 0.27 -0.65 3.78
N ARG A 99 0.61 0.46 4.47
CA ARG A 99 1.71 0.48 5.44
C ARG A 99 1.41 -0.36 6.68
N SER A 100 0.17 -0.35 7.17
CA SER A 100 -0.26 -1.18 8.30
C SER A 100 -0.16 -2.67 7.97
N ASP A 101 -0.65 -3.09 6.80
CA ASP A 101 -0.59 -4.47 6.33
C ASP A 101 0.88 -4.91 6.15
N SER A 102 1.71 -4.05 5.55
CA SER A 102 3.16 -4.27 5.41
C SER A 102 3.87 -4.39 6.76
N ARG A 103 3.51 -3.55 7.74
CA ARG A 103 4.04 -3.61 9.11
C ARG A 103 3.69 -4.93 9.79
N ALA A 104 2.45 -5.39 9.65
CA ALA A 104 2.01 -6.64 10.25
C ALA A 104 2.85 -7.82 9.73
N VAL A 105 3.03 -7.94 8.41
CA VAL A 105 3.86 -8.99 7.81
C VAL A 105 5.32 -8.90 8.27
N VAL A 106 5.88 -7.68 8.30
CA VAL A 106 7.28 -7.45 8.74
C VAL A 106 7.45 -7.74 10.23
N ASN A 107 6.47 -7.48 11.08
CA ASN A 107 6.52 -7.84 12.49
C ASN A 107 6.64 -9.36 12.66
N GLU A 108 5.81 -10.13 11.98
CA GLU A 108 5.86 -11.59 12.01
C GLU A 108 7.20 -12.12 11.46
N ALA A 109 7.69 -11.55 10.37
CA ALA A 109 8.98 -11.94 9.80
C ALA A 109 10.16 -11.67 10.75
N ILE A 110 10.15 -10.53 11.46
CA ILE A 110 11.15 -10.21 12.47
C ILE A 110 11.06 -11.18 13.65
N ALA A 111 9.85 -11.40 14.19
CA ALA A 111 9.65 -12.31 15.31
C ALA A 111 10.12 -13.74 14.97
N TYR A 112 9.80 -14.21 13.76
CA TYR A 112 10.31 -15.47 13.25
C TYR A 112 11.84 -15.49 13.20
N ALA A 113 12.47 -14.47 12.60
CA ALA A 113 13.93 -14.41 12.47
C ALA A 113 14.65 -14.37 13.83
N GLU A 114 14.09 -13.69 14.82
CA GLU A 114 14.62 -13.61 16.18
C GLU A 114 14.50 -14.93 16.96
N GLY A 115 13.50 -15.75 16.62
CA GLY A 115 13.28 -17.06 17.22
C GLY A 115 14.13 -18.18 16.62
N LEU A 116 14.95 -17.90 15.61
CA LEU A 116 15.79 -18.92 14.96
C LEU A 116 17.05 -19.21 15.77
N GLU A 117 17.36 -20.50 15.93
CA GLU A 117 18.67 -20.96 16.39
C GLU A 117 19.67 -20.91 15.23
N LEU A 118 20.41 -19.80 15.14
CA LEU A 118 21.40 -19.60 14.08
C LEU A 118 22.70 -20.34 14.39
N SER A 119 23.36 -20.89 13.37
CA SER A 119 24.60 -21.66 13.54
C SER A 119 25.80 -20.82 13.96
N GLY A 120 25.70 -19.48 13.86
CA GLY A 120 26.79 -18.53 14.09
C GLY A 120 27.87 -18.54 12.99
N LYS A 121 27.73 -19.38 11.96
CA LYS A 121 28.71 -19.50 10.85
C LYS A 121 28.44 -18.52 9.71
N GLY A 122 27.35 -17.75 9.77
CA GLY A 122 26.98 -16.75 8.77
C GLY A 122 26.57 -17.37 7.44
N ASN A 123 25.96 -18.56 7.45
CA ASN A 123 25.48 -19.24 6.25
C ASN A 123 23.98 -19.01 6.03
N GLU A 124 23.31 -18.40 6.99
CA GLU A 124 21.90 -18.11 6.99
C GLU A 124 21.61 -16.95 6.05
N VAL A 125 20.63 -17.16 5.17
CA VAL A 125 20.27 -16.23 4.12
C VAL A 125 18.78 -15.94 4.20
N TRP A 126 18.43 -14.67 3.99
CA TRP A 126 17.06 -14.24 3.77
C TRP A 126 16.91 -13.69 2.36
N VAL A 127 15.96 -14.25 1.60
CA VAL A 127 15.76 -13.86 0.20
C VAL A 127 14.71 -12.77 0.09
N PHE A 128 15.02 -11.70 -0.62
CA PHE A 128 14.13 -10.59 -0.96
C PHE A 128 13.85 -10.55 -2.46
N ASP A 129 12.60 -10.28 -2.84
CA ASP A 129 12.31 -9.70 -4.15
C ASP A 129 12.60 -8.18 -4.13
N ILE A 130 12.60 -7.54 -5.29
CA ILE A 130 12.83 -6.09 -5.41
C ILE A 130 11.51 -5.34 -5.57
N ASP A 131 10.87 -5.51 -6.71
CA ASP A 131 9.71 -4.70 -7.10
C ASP A 131 8.52 -5.03 -6.18
N GLU A 132 7.91 -3.98 -5.60
CA GLU A 132 6.80 -4.06 -4.64
C GLU A 132 7.13 -4.87 -3.38
N THR A 133 8.41 -5.14 -3.11
CA THR A 133 8.88 -5.82 -1.90
C THR A 133 9.93 -4.98 -1.17
N ALA A 134 11.06 -4.70 -1.80
CA ALA A 134 12.11 -3.83 -1.25
C ALA A 134 11.98 -2.39 -1.76
N LEU A 135 11.67 -2.23 -3.05
CA LEU A 135 11.49 -0.94 -3.71
C LEU A 135 10.05 -0.78 -4.19
N SER A 136 9.54 0.44 -4.12
CA SER A 136 8.16 0.77 -4.51
C SER A 136 8.13 1.43 -5.88
N ASN A 137 7.45 0.82 -6.84
CA ASN A 137 7.11 1.48 -8.10
C ASN A 137 5.78 2.26 -8.01
N LEU A 138 5.26 2.50 -6.80
CA LEU A 138 4.03 3.26 -6.58
C LEU A 138 4.03 4.65 -7.23
N PRO A 139 5.14 5.43 -7.27
CA PRO A 139 5.18 6.70 -7.98
C PRO A 139 4.86 6.59 -9.48
N TYR A 140 5.21 5.47 -10.12
CA TYR A 140 4.81 5.18 -11.49
C TYR A 140 3.32 4.87 -11.55
N TYR A 141 2.84 3.90 -10.76
CA TYR A 141 1.44 3.48 -10.81
C TYR A 141 0.45 4.59 -10.42
N ALA A 142 0.82 5.52 -9.54
CA ALA A 142 -0.01 6.67 -9.19
C ALA A 142 -0.30 7.60 -10.38
N LYS A 143 0.57 7.59 -11.41
CA LYS A 143 0.39 8.34 -12.66
C LYS A 143 -0.28 7.52 -13.77
N HIS A 144 -0.55 6.24 -13.51
CA HIS A 144 -1.04 5.24 -14.47
C HIS A 144 -2.24 4.45 -13.89
N GLY A 145 -3.16 5.16 -13.26
CA GLY A 145 -4.43 4.63 -12.75
C GLY A 145 -4.29 3.50 -11.71
N PHE A 146 -3.21 3.49 -10.93
CA PHE A 146 -2.91 2.46 -9.91
C PHE A 146 -3.01 1.00 -10.43
N GLY A 147 -2.79 0.79 -11.74
CA GLY A 147 -2.90 -0.51 -12.40
C GLY A 147 -4.28 -0.82 -13.01
N ALA A 148 -5.18 0.16 -13.10
CA ALA A 148 -6.43 0.05 -13.87
C ALA A 148 -6.16 0.14 -15.38
N GLU A 149 -5.10 0.86 -15.74
CA GLU A 149 -4.60 0.97 -17.10
C GLU A 149 -3.82 -0.30 -17.51
N PRO A 150 -3.88 -0.69 -18.80
CA PRO A 150 -3.01 -1.73 -19.34
C PRO A 150 -1.53 -1.41 -19.13
N TYR A 151 -0.75 -2.41 -18.72
CA TYR A 151 0.67 -2.23 -18.44
C TYR A 151 1.48 -1.86 -19.70
N ASN A 152 2.20 -0.74 -19.64
CA ASN A 152 3.07 -0.27 -20.72
C ASN A 152 4.55 -0.60 -20.41
N TRP A 153 5.08 -1.60 -21.11
CA TRP A 153 6.46 -2.05 -20.93
C TRP A 153 7.51 -0.98 -21.24
N THR A 154 7.29 -0.17 -22.26
CA THR A 154 8.22 0.87 -22.69
C THR A 154 8.27 1.99 -21.68
N ALA A 155 7.11 2.48 -21.24
CA ALA A 155 7.01 3.54 -20.24
C ALA A 155 7.60 3.10 -18.90
N PHE A 156 7.25 1.90 -18.42
CA PHE A 156 7.85 1.36 -17.19
C PHE A 156 9.35 1.13 -17.33
N GLY A 157 9.80 0.68 -18.51
CA GLY A 157 11.22 0.52 -18.81
C GLY A 157 12.00 1.83 -18.70
N ALA A 158 11.44 2.93 -19.21
CA ALA A 158 12.01 4.26 -19.08
C ALA A 158 12.00 4.75 -17.62
N TYR A 159 10.91 4.53 -16.89
CA TYR A 159 10.83 4.84 -15.46
C TYR A 159 11.88 4.11 -14.63
N ALA A 160 11.97 2.78 -14.78
CA ALA A 160 12.92 1.96 -14.01
C ALA A 160 14.40 2.30 -14.28
N LYS A 161 14.72 2.93 -15.43
CA LYS A 161 16.07 3.41 -15.73
C LYS A 161 16.43 4.71 -15.00
N GLN A 162 15.44 5.44 -14.47
CA GLN A 162 15.68 6.66 -13.71
C GLN A 162 16.29 6.39 -12.33
N ALA A 163 16.27 5.12 -11.88
CA ALA A 163 16.88 4.70 -10.63
C ALA A 163 16.39 5.50 -9.39
N ASN A 164 15.08 5.77 -9.31
CA ASN A 164 14.49 6.63 -8.27
C ASN A 164 13.36 5.95 -7.47
N ALA A 165 13.22 4.63 -7.55
CA ALA A 165 12.20 3.92 -6.79
C ALA A 165 12.49 4.01 -5.27
N PRO A 166 11.55 4.54 -4.46
CA PRO A 166 11.77 4.65 -3.01
C PRO A 166 11.75 3.29 -2.32
N ALA A 167 12.53 3.18 -1.23
CA ALA A 167 12.50 2.01 -0.36
C ALA A 167 11.14 1.84 0.32
N LEU A 168 10.67 0.59 0.42
CA LEU A 168 9.52 0.27 1.26
C LEU A 168 9.96 0.27 2.74
N PRO A 169 9.41 1.16 3.59
CA PRO A 169 10.00 1.46 4.89
C PRO A 169 9.93 0.27 5.87
N GLU A 170 8.85 -0.51 5.83
CA GLU A 170 8.71 -1.68 6.71
C GLU A 170 9.68 -2.80 6.25
N THR A 171 9.89 -3.00 4.95
CA THR A 171 10.90 -3.95 4.43
C THR A 171 12.32 -3.51 4.78
N LEU A 172 12.61 -2.21 4.73
CA LEU A 172 13.89 -1.67 5.20
C LEU A 172 14.13 -1.96 6.68
N ARG A 173 13.07 -1.95 7.51
CA ARG A 173 13.16 -2.36 8.92
C ARG A 173 13.54 -3.83 9.05
N LEU A 174 12.89 -4.73 8.29
CA LEU A 174 13.25 -6.16 8.28
C LEU A 174 14.71 -6.36 7.85
N TYR A 175 15.11 -5.72 6.76
CA TYR A 175 16.47 -5.81 6.22
C TYR A 175 17.53 -5.48 7.27
N LYS A 176 17.40 -4.33 7.95
CA LYS A 176 18.33 -3.90 9.00
C LYS A 176 18.34 -4.87 10.17
N ARG A 177 17.17 -5.41 10.54
CA ARG A 177 17.06 -6.38 11.64
C ARG A 177 17.76 -7.69 11.31
N LEU A 178 17.61 -8.22 10.10
CA LEU A 178 18.28 -9.44 9.66
C LEU A 178 19.80 -9.27 9.65
N GLN A 179 20.31 -8.13 9.17
CA GLN A 179 21.74 -7.83 9.24
C GLN A 179 22.26 -7.83 10.68
N ALA A 180 21.52 -7.23 11.61
CA ALA A 180 21.87 -7.23 13.03
C ALA A 180 21.86 -8.62 13.67
N LEU A 181 21.07 -9.56 13.13
CA LEU A 181 21.04 -10.97 13.54
C LEU A 181 22.12 -11.82 12.86
N GLY A 182 22.93 -11.24 11.94
CA GLY A 182 23.92 -11.99 11.18
C GLY A 182 23.34 -12.82 10.01
N ILE A 183 22.05 -12.63 9.69
CA ILE A 183 21.41 -13.25 8.54
C ILE A 183 21.70 -12.41 7.29
N LYS A 184 22.20 -13.05 6.24
CA LYS A 184 22.62 -12.37 5.01
C LYS A 184 21.43 -12.12 4.08
N PRO A 185 21.08 -10.86 3.78
CA PRO A 185 20.06 -10.58 2.76
C PRO A 185 20.59 -10.93 1.36
N VAL A 186 19.79 -11.64 0.57
CA VAL A 186 20.06 -11.94 -0.84
C VAL A 186 18.87 -11.47 -1.66
N ILE A 187 19.13 -10.82 -2.79
CA ILE A 187 18.09 -10.31 -3.67
C ILE A 187 17.90 -11.23 -4.87
N LEU A 188 16.66 -11.64 -5.14
CA LEU A 188 16.26 -12.42 -6.32
C LEU A 188 15.15 -11.71 -7.10
N THR A 189 15.55 -10.90 -8.07
CA THR A 189 14.64 -10.08 -8.87
C THR A 189 14.18 -10.72 -10.17
N GLY A 190 12.98 -10.33 -10.62
CA GLY A 190 12.50 -10.56 -11.98
C GLY A 190 12.95 -9.50 -13.00
N ARG A 191 13.62 -8.42 -12.56
CA ARG A 191 14.17 -7.38 -13.45
C ARG A 191 15.19 -8.00 -14.41
N ARG A 192 15.20 -7.49 -15.65
CA ARG A 192 16.13 -7.92 -16.69
C ARG A 192 17.51 -7.34 -16.44
N GLU A 193 18.53 -8.00 -16.99
CA GLU A 193 19.94 -7.62 -16.84
C GLU A 193 20.27 -6.21 -17.36
N ASP A 194 19.54 -5.71 -18.35
CA ASP A 194 19.69 -4.33 -18.85
C ASP A 194 19.30 -3.24 -17.84
N LYS A 195 18.76 -3.63 -16.68
CA LYS A 195 18.41 -2.74 -15.56
C LYS A 195 19.30 -2.95 -14.33
N ARG A 196 20.37 -3.75 -14.44
CA ARG A 196 21.24 -4.10 -13.32
C ARG A 196 21.83 -2.87 -12.64
N GLU A 197 22.42 -1.96 -13.41
CA GLU A 197 23.08 -0.76 -12.87
C GLU A 197 22.08 0.14 -12.14
N ALA A 198 20.98 0.51 -12.80
CA ALA A 198 19.92 1.31 -12.17
C ALA A 198 19.37 0.67 -10.88
N THR A 199 19.17 -0.65 -10.89
CA THR A 199 18.71 -1.39 -9.70
C THR A 199 19.77 -1.42 -8.60
N ALA A 200 21.06 -1.48 -8.97
CA ALA A 200 22.16 -1.42 -8.00
C ALA A 200 22.23 -0.04 -7.35
N THR A 201 22.08 1.04 -8.12
CA THR A 201 22.04 2.42 -7.62
C THR A 201 20.88 2.62 -6.64
N GLU A 202 19.64 2.31 -7.03
CA GLU A 202 18.46 2.42 -6.15
C GLU A 202 18.65 1.66 -4.84
N ARG A 203 19.25 0.46 -4.94
CA ARG A 203 19.52 -0.38 -3.78
C ARG A 203 20.65 0.20 -2.92
N GLU A 204 21.71 0.72 -3.49
CA GLU A 204 22.81 1.28 -2.69
C GLU A 204 22.34 2.47 -1.86
N ASP A 205 21.48 3.30 -2.44
CA ASP A 205 20.86 4.42 -1.73
C ASP A 205 19.90 3.95 -0.61
N ALA A 206 19.21 2.83 -0.81
CA ALA A 206 18.17 2.35 0.10
C ALA A 206 18.64 1.26 1.12
N PHE A 207 19.55 0.38 0.73
CA PHE A 207 19.91 -0.91 1.35
C PHE A 207 21.41 -1.22 1.19
N VAL A 208 22.23 -0.65 2.09
CA VAL A 208 23.70 -0.86 2.10
C VAL A 208 24.05 -2.33 2.40
N GLY A 209 24.94 -2.94 1.60
CA GLY A 209 25.63 -4.20 1.93
C GLY A 209 25.09 -5.54 1.36
N VAL A 210 24.27 -5.55 0.30
CA VAL A 210 23.73 -6.80 -0.30
C VAL A 210 24.71 -7.48 -1.26
N GLN A 211 24.81 -8.81 -1.18
CA GLN A 211 25.44 -9.66 -2.21
C GLN A 211 24.42 -10.07 -3.29
N VAL A 212 24.70 -9.77 -4.55
CA VAL A 212 23.92 -10.26 -5.71
C VAL A 212 24.51 -11.58 -6.17
N ARG A 213 23.75 -12.68 -6.11
CA ARG A 213 24.16 -13.97 -6.68
C ARG A 213 23.50 -14.22 -8.03
N ARG A 214 24.26 -14.82 -8.96
CA ARG A 214 23.81 -15.17 -10.32
C ARG A 214 22.73 -16.25 -10.25
N ALA A 215 21.66 -16.13 -11.02
CA ALA A 215 20.63 -17.16 -11.11
C ALA A 215 21.15 -18.49 -11.74
N GLU A 216 22.22 -18.45 -12.54
CA GLU A 216 22.85 -19.64 -13.14
C GLU A 216 23.70 -20.45 -12.16
N GLU A 217 24.21 -19.86 -11.09
CA GLU A 217 25.01 -20.58 -10.07
C GLU A 217 24.14 -21.35 -9.06
N ALA A 218 22.82 -21.13 -9.08
CA ALA A 218 21.87 -21.72 -8.15
C ALA A 218 21.33 -23.11 -8.59
N GLY A 219 21.95 -23.77 -9.59
CA GLY A 219 21.75 -25.19 -9.94
C GLY A 219 20.31 -25.66 -10.19
N GLY A 220 19.35 -24.74 -10.26
CA GLY A 220 17.93 -25.03 -10.27
C GLY A 220 17.34 -24.75 -11.64
N ARG A 221 16.68 -25.75 -12.22
CA ARG A 221 15.71 -25.55 -13.29
C ARG A 221 14.86 -24.32 -12.92
N ARG A 222 14.83 -23.32 -13.81
CA ARG A 222 13.82 -22.25 -13.77
C ARG A 222 12.48 -22.89 -13.46
N LEU A 223 11.96 -22.70 -12.26
CA LEU A 223 10.58 -23.02 -11.98
C LEU A 223 9.76 -22.24 -13.01
N ARG A 224 9.15 -22.96 -13.94
CA ARG A 224 8.24 -22.46 -14.98
C ARG A 224 7.01 -21.75 -14.38
N HIS A 225 6.97 -21.55 -13.07
CA HIS A 225 5.95 -20.79 -12.36
C HIS A 225 6.13 -19.27 -12.49
N ARG A 226 7.37 -18.75 -12.54
CA ARG A 226 7.62 -17.29 -12.52
C ARG A 226 7.34 -16.56 -13.85
N ARG A 227 6.89 -17.27 -14.90
CA ARG A 227 6.59 -16.74 -16.25
C ARG A 227 5.11 -16.81 -16.68
N GLN A 228 4.17 -17.21 -15.82
CA GLN A 228 2.79 -17.42 -16.27
C GLN A 228 1.91 -16.17 -16.33
N HIS A 229 2.33 -15.01 -15.80
CA HIS A 229 1.42 -13.85 -15.72
C HIS A 229 1.63 -12.73 -16.73
N ARG A 230 2.64 -12.79 -17.60
CA ARG A 230 2.80 -11.81 -18.69
C ARG A 230 3.45 -12.46 -19.91
N ARG A 231 2.67 -13.21 -20.69
CA ARG A 231 3.07 -13.50 -22.08
C ARG A 231 2.92 -12.21 -22.90
N PRO A 232 3.88 -11.85 -23.77
CA PRO A 232 3.63 -10.88 -24.82
C PRO A 232 2.50 -11.44 -25.69
N VAL A 233 1.54 -10.59 -26.03
CA VAL A 233 0.68 -10.83 -27.19
C VAL A 233 1.57 -10.48 -28.39
N GLU A 234 1.88 -11.48 -29.21
CA GLU A 234 2.29 -11.22 -30.60
C GLU A 234 1.15 -10.52 -31.35
#